data_AF-Q062K8-F1
#
_entry.id   AF-Q062K8-F1
#
_cell.length_a   1.000
_cell.length_b   1.000
_cell.length_c   1.000
_cell.angle_alpha   90.00
_cell.angle_beta   90.00
_cell.angle_gamma   90.00
#
_symmetry.space_group_name_H-M   'P 1'
#
loop_
_entity.id
_entity.type
_entity.pdbx_description
1 polymer ?
#
loop_
_entity_poly.entity_id
_entity_poly.type
_entity_poly.pdbx_seq_one_letter_code
_entity_poly.pdbx_strand_id
1 'polypeptide(L)'
;MTATQQQDLQLQRRLQQDSIQLGGRTIYLNPFLYWRRFDSNTDRWLREPGQLTDDQTRVNRSRFYPELDWTGLDEHQTAVYDGAVEMFLKSLDLISTFHPELGSGQMLEVERKMTITKKRAFERWVDKAIRRRQRDENRENRRFERSRVWREWREWIAMDTTQKALVPLVMLMVLCGVAGWSFGAAQSACPTLSLPSGQTGVR
;
A
#
# COMPACT_ATOMS: atom_id res chain seq x y z
N MET A 1 7.17 4.40 -32.09
CA MET A 1 7.82 5.52 -31.36
C MET A 1 6.85 6.67 -31.03
N THR A 2 5.53 6.45 -30.98
CA THR A 2 4.51 7.52 -30.84
C THR A 2 3.91 7.68 -29.45
N ALA A 3 3.95 6.63 -28.61
CA ALA A 3 3.34 6.65 -27.28
C ALA A 3 4.09 7.56 -26.27
N THR A 4 5.42 7.61 -26.35
CA THR A 4 6.26 8.45 -25.48
C THR A 4 6.08 9.94 -25.78
N GLN A 5 6.09 10.34 -27.06
CA GLN A 5 5.83 11.74 -27.45
C GLN A 5 4.45 12.25 -27.03
N GLN A 6 3.41 11.40 -27.09
CA GLN A 6 2.07 11.79 -26.62
C GLN A 6 2.00 11.97 -25.10
N GLN A 7 2.71 11.16 -24.32
CA GLN A 7 2.80 11.33 -22.86
C GLN A 7 3.52 12.63 -22.50
N ASP A 8 4.62 12.97 -23.19
CA ASP A 8 5.38 14.19 -22.94
C ASP A 8 4.56 15.46 -23.21
N LEU A 9 3.76 15.48 -24.28
CA LEU A 9 2.86 16.61 -24.60
C LEU A 9 1.72 16.78 -23.59
N GLN A 10 1.22 15.67 -23.02
CA GLN A 10 0.22 15.73 -21.95
C GLN A 10 0.85 16.21 -20.64
N LEU A 11 2.08 15.79 -20.34
CA LEU A 11 2.85 16.25 -19.19
C LEU A 11 3.11 17.76 -19.28
N GLN A 12 3.58 18.27 -20.42
CA GLN A 12 3.79 19.70 -20.64
C GLN A 12 2.51 20.52 -20.43
N ARG A 13 1.36 20.05 -20.95
CA ARG A 13 0.06 20.71 -20.73
C ARG A 13 -0.33 20.76 -19.25
N ARG A 14 -0.11 19.67 -18.50
CA ARG A 14 -0.37 19.65 -17.05
C ARG A 14 0.57 20.59 -16.29
N LEU A 15 1.84 20.64 -16.65
CA LEU A 15 2.82 21.55 -16.04
C LEU A 15 2.48 23.02 -16.30
N GLN A 16 1.99 23.35 -17.50
CA GLN A 16 1.51 24.68 -17.83
C GLN A 16 0.28 25.07 -16.99
N GLN A 17 -0.70 24.15 -16.85
CA GLN A 17 -1.89 24.35 -16.01
C GLN A 17 -1.53 24.51 -14.52
N ASP A 18 -0.47 23.84 -14.10
CA ASP A 18 0.06 23.86 -12.74
C ASP A 18 1.04 25.00 -12.50
N SER A 19 1.04 26.06 -13.34
CA SER A 19 1.96 27.18 -13.21
C SER A 19 1.27 28.55 -13.20
N ILE A 20 1.94 29.52 -12.60
CA ILE A 20 1.57 30.95 -12.58
C ILE A 20 2.81 31.74 -12.94
N GLN A 21 2.67 32.78 -13.77
CA GLN A 21 3.74 33.75 -13.97
C GLN A 21 3.48 34.97 -13.07
N LEU A 22 4.35 35.22 -12.09
CA LEU A 22 4.31 36.40 -11.24
C LEU A 22 5.67 37.10 -11.28
N GLY A 23 5.68 38.41 -11.51
CA GLY A 23 6.92 39.20 -11.55
C GLY A 23 7.98 38.68 -12.54
N GLY A 24 7.55 38.11 -13.67
CA GLY A 24 8.45 37.52 -14.68
C GLY A 24 9.00 36.13 -14.33
N ARG A 25 8.51 35.50 -13.26
CA ARG A 25 8.95 34.17 -12.80
C ARG A 25 7.81 33.16 -12.86
N THR A 26 8.15 31.93 -13.25
CA THR A 26 7.20 30.82 -13.26
C THR A 26 7.20 30.12 -11.91
N ILE A 27 6.07 30.17 -11.21
CA ILE A 27 5.80 29.47 -9.96
C ILE A 27 4.94 28.26 -10.28
N TYR A 28 5.29 27.11 -9.72
CA TYR A 28 4.47 25.93 -9.83
C TYR A 28 3.49 25.85 -8.66
N LEU A 29 2.27 25.43 -8.89
CA LEU A 29 1.26 25.20 -7.85
C LEU A 29 1.26 23.76 -7.34
N ASN A 30 1.95 22.89 -8.08
CA ASN A 30 2.05 21.48 -7.75
C ASN A 30 3.23 21.26 -6.79
N PRO A 31 2.99 20.94 -5.50
CA PRO A 31 4.05 20.79 -4.52
C PRO A 31 5.00 19.63 -4.85
N PHE A 32 4.55 18.62 -5.62
CA PHE A 32 5.39 17.50 -6.06
C PHE A 32 6.55 17.91 -6.96
N LEU A 33 6.46 19.08 -7.60
CA LEU A 33 7.56 19.61 -8.41
C LEU A 33 8.68 20.22 -7.55
N TYR A 34 8.32 20.76 -6.38
CA TYR A 34 9.29 21.26 -5.40
C TYR A 34 9.88 20.13 -4.57
N TRP A 35 9.08 19.10 -4.24
CA TRP A 35 9.56 17.96 -3.44
C TRP A 35 10.78 17.28 -4.00
N ARG A 36 10.81 17.00 -5.31
CA ARG A 36 11.98 16.35 -5.94
C ARG A 36 13.28 17.15 -5.76
N ARG A 37 13.18 18.47 -5.63
CA ARG A 37 14.31 19.39 -5.46
C ARG A 37 14.69 19.59 -3.99
N PHE A 38 13.76 19.33 -3.07
CA PHE A 38 13.92 19.52 -1.63
C PHE A 38 14.44 18.25 -0.91
N ASP A 39 14.06 17.07 -1.40
CA ASP A 39 14.39 15.74 -0.82
C ASP A 39 15.89 15.41 -0.80
N SER A 40 16.75 16.18 -1.49
CA SER A 40 18.20 15.88 -1.55
C SER A 40 19.01 16.42 -0.38
N ASN A 41 18.50 17.38 0.40
CA ASN A 41 19.28 18.07 1.44
C ASN A 41 18.62 18.11 2.82
N THR A 42 17.31 17.86 2.93
CA THR A 42 16.59 18.00 4.20
C THR A 42 15.56 16.90 4.35
N ASP A 43 15.96 15.88 5.10
CA ASP A 43 15.28 14.60 5.35
C ASP A 43 13.99 14.71 6.20
N ARG A 44 13.39 15.90 6.31
CA ARG A 44 12.54 16.18 7.46
C ARG A 44 11.07 16.38 7.17
N TRP A 45 10.68 16.94 6.02
CA TRP A 45 9.29 17.32 5.83
C TRP A 45 8.71 16.67 4.59
N LEU A 46 7.59 15.96 4.77
CA LEU A 46 6.60 15.58 3.76
C LEU A 46 6.78 14.28 2.98
N ARG A 47 6.37 13.18 3.61
CA ARG A 47 5.86 12.03 2.84
C ARG A 47 4.39 11.70 3.14
N GLU A 48 3.80 12.21 4.23
CA GLU A 48 2.47 11.78 4.68
C GLU A 48 1.62 12.93 5.28
N PRO A 49 0.29 12.87 5.13
CA PRO A 49 -0.63 13.71 5.90
C PRO A 49 -0.63 13.30 7.38
N GLY A 50 -0.95 14.24 8.27
CA GLY A 50 -0.98 14.08 9.73
C GLY A 50 0.35 14.41 10.43
N GLN A 51 1.22 15.21 9.83
CA GLN A 51 2.51 15.61 10.43
C GLN A 51 2.48 17.01 11.05
N LEU A 52 1.55 17.86 10.61
CA LEU A 52 1.32 19.17 11.19
C LEU A 52 0.49 19.05 12.47
N THR A 53 0.73 19.90 13.47
CA THR A 53 -0.07 19.92 14.69
C THR A 53 -1.53 20.23 14.36
N ASP A 54 -2.46 19.45 14.92
CA ASP A 54 -3.92 19.57 14.68
C ASP A 54 -4.44 21.00 14.88
N ASP A 55 -3.85 21.76 15.82
CA ASP A 55 -4.22 23.15 16.10
C ASP A 55 -3.96 24.09 14.92
N GLN A 56 -2.86 23.91 14.18
CA GLN A 56 -2.56 24.75 13.01
C GLN A 56 -3.54 24.46 11.87
N THR A 57 -3.90 23.20 11.69
CA THR A 57 -4.88 22.78 10.69
C THR A 57 -6.27 23.33 11.03
N ARG A 58 -6.71 23.20 12.29
CA ARG A 58 -8.01 23.68 12.77
C ARG A 58 -8.20 25.18 12.58
N VAL A 59 -7.18 25.99 12.88
CA VAL A 59 -7.25 27.46 12.70
C VAL A 59 -7.39 27.85 11.23
N ASN A 60 -6.83 27.07 10.30
CA ASN A 60 -6.85 27.36 8.87
C ASN A 60 -8.01 26.71 8.09
N ARG A 61 -8.90 25.96 8.76
CA ARG A 61 -10.05 25.29 8.13
C ARG A 61 -10.93 26.26 7.34
N SER A 62 -11.32 27.38 7.95
CA SER A 62 -12.17 28.40 7.34
C SER A 62 -11.48 29.20 6.23
N ARG A 63 -10.14 29.20 6.18
CA ARG A 63 -9.35 29.87 5.13
C ARG A 63 -9.44 29.13 3.79
N PHE A 64 -9.37 27.79 3.82
CA PHE A 64 -9.35 26.96 2.61
C PHE A 64 -10.70 26.30 2.28
N TYR A 65 -11.55 26.07 3.29
CA TYR A 65 -12.89 25.50 3.15
C TYR A 65 -13.91 26.34 3.94
N PRO A 66 -14.14 27.61 3.56
CA PRO A 66 -15.17 28.45 4.16
C PRO A 66 -16.59 27.91 3.92
N GLU A 67 -16.79 27.15 2.85
CA GLU A 67 -18.10 26.64 2.45
C GLU A 67 -18.52 25.33 3.15
N LEU A 68 -17.62 24.73 3.94
CA LEU A 68 -17.82 23.41 4.53
C LEU A 68 -18.35 23.53 5.97
N ASP A 69 -19.43 22.81 6.28
CA ASP A 69 -19.89 22.64 7.66
C ASP A 69 -19.09 21.54 8.37
N TRP A 70 -18.10 21.97 9.15
CA TRP A 70 -17.17 21.11 9.88
C TRP A 70 -17.82 20.23 10.96
N THR A 71 -19.04 20.55 11.41
CA THR A 71 -19.71 19.81 12.49
C THR A 71 -20.48 18.59 11.99
N GLY A 72 -20.88 18.59 10.72
CA GLY A 72 -21.67 17.52 10.11
C GLY A 72 -20.86 16.44 9.37
N LEU A 73 -19.52 16.49 9.43
CA LEU A 73 -18.68 15.54 8.71
C LEU A 73 -18.43 14.25 9.47
N ASP A 74 -18.32 13.17 8.71
CA ASP A 74 -17.80 11.90 9.19
C ASP A 74 -16.30 12.01 9.53
N GLU A 75 -15.81 11.12 10.40
CA GLU A 75 -14.42 11.10 10.87
C GLU A 75 -13.43 10.97 9.71
N HIS A 76 -13.73 10.08 8.75
CA HIS A 76 -12.89 9.91 7.56
C HIS A 76 -12.87 11.16 6.69
N GLN A 77 -14.02 11.82 6.49
CA GLN A 77 -14.09 13.03 5.67
C GLN A 77 -13.34 14.18 6.34
N THR A 78 -13.48 14.32 7.66
CA THR A 78 -12.74 15.29 8.46
C THR A 78 -11.23 15.09 8.30
N ALA A 79 -10.74 13.85 8.41
CA ALA A 79 -9.33 13.53 8.20
C ALA A 79 -8.83 13.86 6.78
N VAL A 80 -9.65 13.65 5.75
CA VAL A 80 -9.30 14.01 4.38
C VAL A 80 -9.19 15.52 4.20
N TYR A 81 -10.15 16.29 4.72
CA TYR A 81 -10.11 17.75 4.59
C TYR A 81 -9.02 18.39 5.44
N ASP A 82 -8.80 17.91 6.66
CA ASP A 82 -7.68 18.34 7.50
C ASP A 82 -6.34 18.04 6.84
N GLY A 83 -6.15 16.84 6.31
CA GLY A 83 -4.95 16.50 5.55
C GLY A 83 -4.80 17.35 4.28
N ALA A 84 -5.91 17.75 3.64
CA ALA A 84 -5.85 18.64 2.48
C ALA A 84 -5.45 20.08 2.87
N VAL A 85 -5.95 20.60 3.99
CA VAL A 85 -5.52 21.89 4.57
C VAL A 85 -4.02 21.86 4.90
N GLU A 86 -3.56 20.79 5.52
CA GLU A 86 -2.15 20.57 5.80
C GLU A 86 -1.30 20.59 4.52
N MET A 87 -1.78 19.94 3.45
CA MET A 87 -1.10 19.95 2.15
C MET A 87 -1.05 21.35 1.54
N PHE A 88 -2.09 22.18 1.69
CA PHE A 88 -2.06 23.58 1.26
C PHE A 88 -0.99 24.37 2.01
N LEU A 89 -0.97 24.28 3.35
CA LEU A 89 0.00 24.99 4.19
C LEU A 89 1.44 24.61 3.83
N LYS A 90 1.71 23.32 3.71
CA LYS A 90 3.03 22.80 3.31
C LYS A 90 3.41 23.21 1.89
N SER A 91 2.45 23.29 0.98
CA SER A 91 2.70 23.76 -0.39
C SER A 91 3.08 25.24 -0.41
N LEU A 92 2.41 26.08 0.39
CA LEU A 92 2.75 27.50 0.52
C LEU A 92 4.14 27.69 1.13
N ASP A 93 4.46 26.95 2.19
CA ASP A 93 5.76 27.01 2.86
C ASP A 93 6.92 26.61 1.91
N LEU A 94 6.70 25.58 1.09
CA LEU A 94 7.64 25.21 0.04
C LEU A 94 7.81 26.34 -0.99
N ILE A 95 6.71 26.90 -1.48
CA ILE A 95 6.76 27.98 -2.48
C ILE A 95 7.48 29.22 -1.91
N SER A 96 7.22 29.60 -0.66
CA SER A 96 7.94 30.70 -0.01
C SER A 96 9.43 30.42 0.14
N THR A 97 9.80 29.17 0.42
CA THR A 97 11.21 28.76 0.54
C THR A 97 11.93 28.82 -0.80
N PHE A 98 11.31 28.37 -1.89
CA PHE A 98 11.92 28.37 -3.23
C PHE A 98 11.85 29.72 -3.94
N HIS A 99 10.95 30.60 -3.52
CA HIS A 99 10.75 31.92 -4.12
C HIS A 99 10.67 32.99 -3.01
N PRO A 100 11.77 33.26 -2.29
CA PRO A 100 11.79 34.20 -1.16
C PRO A 100 11.50 35.65 -1.56
N GLU A 101 11.69 35.97 -2.84
CA GLU A 101 11.42 37.30 -3.41
C GLU A 101 9.93 37.60 -3.62
N LEU A 102 9.03 36.63 -3.38
CA LEU A 102 7.59 36.84 -3.52
C LEU A 102 7.08 37.70 -2.37
N GLY A 103 6.56 38.87 -2.72
CA GLY A 103 5.86 39.72 -1.75
C GLY A 103 4.59 39.05 -1.22
N SER A 104 4.09 39.51 -0.07
CA SER A 104 2.88 38.99 0.57
C SER A 104 1.65 39.00 -0.35
N GLY A 105 1.51 40.03 -1.19
CA GLY A 105 0.43 40.11 -2.18
C GLY A 105 0.52 39.04 -3.27
N GLN A 106 1.72 38.74 -3.76
CA GLN A 106 1.95 37.67 -4.75
C GLN A 106 1.71 36.29 -4.12
N MET A 107 2.09 36.11 -2.86
CA MET A 107 1.83 34.87 -2.11
C MET A 107 0.32 34.62 -1.93
N LEU A 108 -0.45 35.68 -1.65
CA LEU A 108 -1.91 35.58 -1.55
C LEU A 108 -2.55 35.18 -2.90
N GLU A 109 -2.00 35.65 -4.02
CA GLU A 109 -2.46 35.27 -5.36
C GLU A 109 -2.17 33.79 -5.65
N VAL A 110 -0.96 33.32 -5.30
CA VAL A 110 -0.59 31.90 -5.37
C VAL A 110 -1.56 31.06 -4.55
N GLU A 111 -1.81 31.44 -3.31
CA GLU A 111 -2.74 30.76 -2.42
C GLU A 111 -4.15 30.66 -3.02
N ARG A 112 -4.72 31.77 -3.51
CA ARG A 112 -6.05 31.78 -4.12
C ARG A 112 -6.12 30.85 -5.32
N LYS A 113 -5.16 30.96 -6.24
CA LYS A 113 -5.13 30.13 -7.44
C LYS A 113 -4.89 28.66 -7.10
N MET A 114 -4.07 28.37 -6.09
CA MET A 114 -3.86 27.01 -5.59
C MET A 114 -5.15 26.44 -4.97
N THR A 115 -5.85 27.21 -4.13
CA THR A 115 -7.10 26.79 -3.49
C THR A 115 -8.18 26.47 -4.53
N ILE A 116 -8.25 27.23 -5.63
CA ILE A 116 -9.24 26.96 -6.69
C ILE A 116 -8.86 25.73 -7.51
N THR A 117 -7.59 25.59 -7.88
CA THR A 117 -7.16 24.57 -8.87
C THR A 117 -6.77 23.24 -8.25
N LYS A 118 -6.26 23.23 -7.01
CA LYS A 118 -5.65 22.05 -6.38
C LYS A 118 -6.48 21.38 -5.29
N LYS A 119 -7.56 22.02 -4.82
CA LYS A 119 -8.43 21.49 -3.75
C LYS A 119 -8.82 20.02 -3.91
N ARG A 120 -9.52 19.70 -4.99
CA ARG A 120 -9.91 18.31 -5.32
C ARG A 120 -8.73 17.37 -5.58
N ALA A 121 -7.57 17.91 -5.97
CA ALA A 121 -6.39 17.08 -6.20
C ALA A 121 -5.74 16.69 -4.87
N PHE A 122 -5.68 17.62 -3.91
CA PHE A 122 -5.18 17.35 -2.56
C PHE A 122 -6.10 16.42 -1.80
N GLU A 123 -7.42 16.64 -1.81
CA GLU A 123 -8.40 15.72 -1.21
C GLU A 123 -8.20 14.27 -1.70
N ARG A 124 -8.15 14.07 -3.03
CA ARG A 124 -7.95 12.74 -3.63
C ARG A 124 -6.60 12.13 -3.28
N TRP A 125 -5.55 12.95 -3.19
CA TRP A 125 -4.23 12.47 -2.82
C TRP A 125 -4.20 12.03 -1.36
N VAL A 126 -4.80 12.83 -0.46
CA VAL A 126 -4.89 12.55 0.98
C VAL A 126 -5.74 11.31 1.23
N ASP A 127 -6.92 11.20 0.63
CA ASP A 127 -7.76 10.01 0.70
C ASP A 127 -6.99 8.75 0.25
N LYS A 128 -6.26 8.84 -0.86
CA LYS A 128 -5.42 7.74 -1.33
C LYS A 128 -4.28 7.41 -0.37
N ALA A 129 -3.68 8.40 0.28
CA ALA A 129 -2.61 8.22 1.26
C ALA A 129 -3.13 7.53 2.53
N ILE A 130 -4.27 7.99 3.07
CA ILE A 130 -4.95 7.38 4.24
C ILE A 130 -5.28 5.92 3.94
N ARG A 131 -5.93 5.63 2.80
CA ARG A 131 -6.25 4.26 2.39
C ARG A 131 -5.03 3.39 2.15
N ARG A 132 -3.89 3.99 1.76
CA ARG A 132 -2.64 3.25 1.60
C ARG A 132 -2.11 2.83 2.96
N ARG A 133 -2.04 3.77 3.91
CA ARG A 133 -1.62 3.52 5.28
C ARG A 133 -2.46 2.43 5.95
N GLN A 134 -3.78 2.54 5.90
CA GLN A 134 -4.70 1.52 6.44
C GLN A 134 -4.48 0.14 5.81
N ARG A 135 -4.17 0.07 4.50
CA ARG A 135 -3.88 -1.21 3.84
C ARG A 135 -2.55 -1.78 4.27
N ASP A 136 -1.54 -0.95 4.49
CA ASP A 136 -0.22 -1.38 4.91
C ASP A 136 -0.24 -1.83 6.38
N GLU A 137 -0.93 -1.11 7.27
CA GLU A 137 -1.20 -1.53 8.66
C GLU A 137 -1.96 -2.88 8.70
N ASN A 138 -3.00 -3.04 7.89
CA ASN A 138 -3.73 -4.31 7.80
C ASN A 138 -2.87 -5.46 7.26
N ARG A 139 -1.94 -5.18 6.34
CA ARG A 139 -0.99 -6.18 5.82
C ARG A 139 0.02 -6.57 6.89
N GLU A 140 0.51 -5.62 7.67
CA GLU A 140 1.41 -5.86 8.79
C GLU A 140 0.73 -6.69 9.88
N ASN A 141 -0.50 -6.35 10.25
CA ASN A 141 -1.29 -7.11 11.22
C ASN A 141 -1.49 -8.57 10.75
N ARG A 142 -1.86 -8.78 9.47
CA ARG A 142 -1.99 -10.14 8.92
C ARG A 142 -0.67 -10.91 8.89
N ARG A 143 0.46 -10.23 8.65
CA ARG A 143 1.80 -10.85 8.72
C ARG A 143 2.13 -11.24 10.16
N PHE A 144 1.81 -10.37 11.12
CA PHE A 144 2.00 -10.60 12.54
C PHE A 144 1.15 -11.76 13.06
N GLU A 145 -0.13 -11.84 12.68
CA GLU A 145 -1.00 -12.96 13.05
C GLU A 145 -0.47 -14.29 12.50
N ARG A 146 -0.03 -14.33 11.23
CA ARG A 146 0.56 -15.54 10.64
C ARG A 146 1.83 -15.97 11.36
N SER A 147 2.72 -15.02 11.70
CA SER A 147 3.96 -15.34 12.41
C SER A 147 3.68 -15.79 13.84
N ARG A 148 2.66 -15.22 14.50
CA ARG A 148 2.21 -15.64 15.83
C ARG A 148 1.65 -17.06 15.80
N VAL A 149 0.73 -17.35 14.88
CA VAL A 149 0.16 -18.69 14.69
C VAL A 149 1.26 -19.69 14.39
N TRP A 150 2.22 -19.39 13.50
CA TRP A 150 3.33 -20.31 13.23
C TRP A 150 4.21 -20.57 14.45
N ARG A 151 4.46 -19.54 15.28
CA ARG A 151 5.20 -19.69 16.55
C ARG A 151 4.42 -20.52 17.56
N GLU A 152 3.15 -20.22 17.77
CA GLU A 152 2.26 -20.97 18.67
C GLU A 152 2.15 -22.45 18.25
N TRP A 153 2.01 -22.72 16.95
CA TRP A 153 2.02 -24.10 16.42
C TRP A 153 3.37 -24.79 16.63
N ARG A 154 4.48 -24.07 16.41
CA ARG A 154 5.82 -24.63 16.66
C ARG A 154 6.02 -24.94 18.14
N GLU A 155 5.57 -24.06 19.03
CA GLU A 155 5.60 -24.26 20.48
C GLU A 155 4.70 -25.43 20.90
N TRP A 156 3.52 -25.58 20.30
CA TRP A 156 2.62 -26.71 20.54
C TRP A 156 3.20 -28.05 20.06
N ILE A 157 3.84 -28.10 18.90
CA ILE A 157 4.54 -29.31 18.41
C ILE A 157 5.77 -29.64 19.26
N ALA A 158 6.46 -28.60 19.77
CA ALA A 158 7.63 -28.76 20.62
C ALA A 158 7.30 -29.15 22.07
N MET A 159 6.04 -29.05 22.51
CA MET A 159 5.63 -29.51 23.83
C MET A 159 5.77 -31.04 23.96
N ASP A 160 6.47 -31.48 25.01
CA ASP A 160 6.74 -32.90 25.28
C ASP A 160 5.46 -33.73 25.50
N THR A 161 4.40 -33.10 26.01
CA THR A 161 3.09 -33.74 26.23
C THR A 161 2.41 -34.10 24.91
N THR A 162 2.46 -33.20 23.92
CA THR A 162 1.92 -33.42 22.58
C THR A 162 2.74 -34.48 21.84
N GLN A 163 4.07 -34.44 21.92
CA GLN A 163 4.92 -35.44 21.28
C GLN A 163 4.63 -36.85 21.81
N LYS A 164 4.48 -37.02 23.13
CA LYS A 164 4.15 -38.32 23.74
C LYS A 164 2.80 -38.88 23.29
N ALA A 165 1.83 -38.03 22.93
CA ALA A 165 0.52 -38.47 22.44
C ALA A 165 0.47 -38.67 20.91
N LEU A 166 1.15 -37.83 20.13
CA LEU A 166 1.08 -37.85 18.66
C LEU A 166 1.99 -38.89 18.01
N VAL A 167 3.19 -39.11 18.56
CA VAL A 167 4.16 -40.07 18.02
C VAL A 167 3.60 -41.48 17.84
N PRO A 168 2.94 -42.11 18.83
CA PRO A 168 2.40 -43.47 18.66
C PRO A 168 1.29 -43.54 17.61
N LEU A 169 0.48 -42.50 17.47
CA LEU A 169 -0.63 -42.43 16.50
C LEU A 169 -0.10 -42.30 15.06
N VAL A 170 0.93 -41.48 14.85
CA VAL A 170 1.62 -41.37 13.55
C VAL A 170 2.33 -42.68 13.20
N MET A 171 3.00 -43.32 14.16
CA MET A 171 3.62 -44.64 13.98
C MET A 171 2.60 -45.67 13.49
N LEU A 172 1.42 -45.70 14.10
CA LEU A 172 0.35 -46.64 13.74
C LEU A 172 -0.19 -46.36 12.33
N MET A 173 -0.38 -45.09 11.96
CA MET A 173 -0.78 -44.69 10.60
C MET A 173 0.24 -45.12 9.54
N VAL A 174 1.54 -44.93 9.81
CA VAL A 174 2.61 -45.36 8.91
C VAL A 174 2.64 -46.89 8.78
N LEU A 175 2.50 -47.61 9.89
CA LEU A 175 2.43 -49.07 9.89
C LEU A 175 1.22 -49.57 9.10
N CYS A 176 0.04 -48.96 9.27
CA CYS A 176 -1.15 -49.30 8.48
C CYS A 176 -0.97 -48.97 7.00
N GLY A 177 -0.35 -47.84 6.66
CA GLY A 177 -0.05 -47.46 5.27
C GLY A 177 0.92 -48.43 4.59
N VAL A 178 2.01 -48.80 5.28
CA VAL A 178 3.01 -49.75 4.77
C VAL A 178 2.44 -51.17 4.70
N ALA A 179 1.71 -51.61 5.71
CA ALA A 179 1.04 -52.92 5.71
C ALA A 179 -0.06 -53.01 4.65
N GLY A 180 -0.84 -51.94 4.47
CA GLY A 180 -1.87 -51.86 3.43
C GLY A 180 -1.27 -51.85 2.03
N TRP A 181 -0.19 -51.10 1.81
CA TRP A 181 0.53 -51.10 0.53
C TRP A 181 1.12 -52.48 0.25
N SER A 182 1.82 -53.10 1.20
CA SER A 182 2.47 -54.39 0.99
C SER A 182 1.46 -55.52 0.72
N PHE A 183 0.31 -55.52 1.40
CA PHE A 183 -0.79 -56.46 1.11
C PHE A 183 -1.45 -56.21 -0.26
N GLY A 184 -1.67 -54.95 -0.64
CA GLY A 184 -2.24 -54.60 -1.95
C GLY A 184 -1.29 -54.90 -3.11
N ALA A 185 0.01 -54.68 -2.93
CA ALA A 185 1.04 -55.01 -3.92
C ALA A 185 1.17 -56.54 -4.10
N ALA A 186 1.06 -57.32 -3.03
CA ALA A 186 1.10 -58.79 -3.09
C ALA A 186 -0.11 -59.39 -3.84
N GLN A 187 -1.30 -58.80 -3.72
CA GLN A 187 -2.49 -59.25 -4.47
C GLN A 187 -2.45 -58.85 -5.96
N SER A 188 -1.72 -57.79 -6.30
CA SER A 188 -1.61 -57.27 -7.67
C SER A 188 -0.56 -58.00 -8.53
N ALA A 189 0.30 -58.82 -7.92
CA ALA A 189 1.48 -59.39 -8.56
C ALA A 189 1.30 -60.79 -9.17
N CYS A 190 0.09 -61.37 -9.21
CA CYS A 190 -0.10 -62.67 -9.86
C CYS A 190 -1.50 -62.82 -10.49
N PRO A 191 -1.54 -62.94 -11.83
CA PRO A 191 -2.00 -64.21 -12.38
C PRO A 191 -0.88 -64.85 -13.20
N THR A 192 -0.47 -66.03 -12.77
CA THR A 192 0.32 -66.99 -13.56
C THR A 192 -0.30 -67.13 -14.96
N LEU A 193 0.41 -66.61 -15.96
CA LEU A 193 0.29 -67.06 -17.34
C LEU A 193 0.63 -68.56 -17.36
N SER A 194 -0.40 -69.41 -17.40
CA SER A 194 -0.23 -70.82 -17.69
C SER A 194 0.30 -70.96 -19.13
N LEU A 195 1.60 -71.21 -19.28
CA LEU A 195 2.16 -71.73 -20.52
C LEU A 195 1.51 -73.10 -20.81
N PRO A 196 1.00 -73.38 -22.03
CA PRO A 196 0.49 -74.71 -22.34
C PRO A 196 1.69 -75.66 -22.44
N SER A 197 1.76 -76.58 -21.48
CA SER A 197 2.67 -77.72 -21.48
C SER A 197 2.27 -78.70 -22.58
N GLY A 198 3.19 -78.93 -23.52
CA GLY A 198 3.36 -80.11 -24.37
C GLY A 198 2.12 -80.95 -24.75
N GLN A 199 1.69 -80.84 -26.01
CA GLN A 199 1.15 -81.99 -26.73
C GLN A 199 2.15 -82.41 -27.82
N THR A 200 2.99 -83.38 -27.48
CA THR A 200 3.63 -84.29 -28.43
C THR A 200 3.12 -85.70 -28.13
N GLY A 201 2.46 -86.34 -29.10
CA GLY A 201 2.53 -87.79 -29.26
C GLY A 201 1.23 -88.62 -29.17
N VAL A 202 0.83 -89.11 -30.35
CA VAL A 202 0.31 -90.47 -30.66
C VAL A 202 -1.20 -90.74 -30.49
N ARG A 203 -1.94 -90.66 -31.61
CA ARG A 203 -2.31 -91.84 -32.42
C ARG A 203 -2.74 -91.44 -33.83
#